data_AF-A0A1B8FNU6-F1
#
_entry.id   AF-A0A1B8FNU6-F1
#
_cell.length_a   1.000
_cell.length_b   1.000
_cell.length_c   1.000
_cell.angle_alpha   90.00
_cell.angle_beta   90.00
_cell.angle_gamma   90.00
#
_symmetry.space_group_name_H-M   'P 1'
#
loop_
_entity.id
_entity.type
_entity.pdbx_description
1 polymer ?
#
loop_
_entity_poly.entity_id
_entity_poly.type
_entity_poly.pdbx_seq_one_letter_code
_entity_poly.pdbx_strand_id
1 'polypeptide(L)'
;MASALAKSFAAIFSPRKHIKIAIIGLVEASGIDLLKRLSSTPVKEKRDDKIRVRVYTGTKSSLKCDFDFVAVEVGGCAPVACDLYTAAQFGDADGFIWVVNSADSEALAESRNEMENARKGRSLGQGLEQPGVDSEAPWLVLVDFKQNPLSMAEATRQAELVKIGLSELSLQRRLKVYGKL
;
A
#
# COMPACT_ATOMS: atom_id res chain seq x y z
N MET A 1 29.68 -18.67 -26.71
CA MET A 1 28.32 -18.88 -26.19
C MET A 1 28.42 -19.40 -24.76
N ALA A 2 27.96 -18.67 -23.75
CA ALA A 2 27.98 -19.16 -22.37
C ALA A 2 27.01 -20.34 -22.22
N SER A 3 27.50 -21.45 -21.65
CA SER A 3 26.74 -22.67 -21.36
C SER A 3 25.45 -22.35 -20.58
N ALA A 4 24.37 -23.08 -20.84
CA ALA A 4 23.11 -22.94 -20.09
C ALA A 4 23.33 -23.06 -18.57
N LEU A 5 24.32 -23.85 -18.13
CA LEU A 5 24.75 -23.92 -16.73
C LEU A 5 25.27 -22.59 -16.20
N ALA A 6 26.07 -21.85 -16.98
CA ALA A 6 26.60 -20.55 -16.56
C ALA A 6 25.50 -19.49 -16.39
N LYS A 7 24.43 -19.54 -17.19
CA LYS A 7 23.26 -18.67 -17.02
C LYS A 7 22.44 -19.04 -15.78
N SER A 8 22.31 -20.34 -15.49
CA SER A 8 21.63 -20.83 -14.28
C SER A 8 22.40 -20.44 -13.01
N PHE A 9 23.72 -20.56 -13.00
CA PHE A 9 24.56 -20.13 -11.88
C PHE A 9 24.57 -18.61 -11.73
N ALA A 10 24.65 -17.84 -12.82
CA ALA A 10 24.57 -16.38 -12.73
C ALA A 10 23.24 -15.89 -12.15
N ALA A 11 22.13 -16.60 -12.37
CA ALA A 11 20.83 -16.29 -11.77
C ALA A 11 20.72 -16.63 -10.28
N ILE A 12 21.57 -17.56 -9.79
CA ILE A 12 21.64 -17.95 -8.37
C ILE A 12 22.62 -17.06 -7.60
N PHE A 13 23.69 -16.61 -8.24
CA PHE A 13 24.75 -15.78 -7.64
C PHE A 13 24.60 -14.28 -7.91
N SER A 14 23.60 -13.84 -8.68
CA SER A 14 23.30 -12.42 -8.82
C SER A 14 22.85 -11.82 -7.48
N PRO A 15 23.31 -10.61 -7.11
CA PRO A 15 22.81 -9.91 -5.93
C PRO A 15 21.29 -9.87 -5.95
N ARG A 16 20.66 -10.27 -4.84
CA ARG A 16 19.20 -10.20 -4.72
C ARG A 16 18.80 -8.74 -4.62
N LYS A 17 17.76 -8.36 -5.36
CA LYS A 17 17.16 -7.05 -5.19
C LYS A 17 16.33 -7.06 -3.90
N HIS A 18 16.52 -6.07 -3.05
CA HIS A 18 15.64 -5.81 -1.91
C HIS A 18 14.63 -4.75 -2.33
N ILE A 19 13.35 -5.00 -2.08
CA ILE A 19 12.25 -4.08 -2.42
C ILE A 19 11.35 -3.92 -1.20
N LYS A 20 11.17 -2.69 -0.73
CA LYS A 20 10.20 -2.34 0.30
C LYS A 20 8.87 -1.94 -0.33
N ILE A 21 7.78 -2.60 0.05
CA ILE A 21 6.43 -2.27 -0.40
C ILE A 21 5.58 -1.83 0.79
N ALA A 22 4.99 -0.64 0.69
CA ALA A 22 4.04 -0.14 1.68
C ALA A 22 2.60 -0.50 1.29
N ILE A 23 1.85 -1.04 2.24
CA ILE A 23 0.41 -1.31 2.15
C ILE A 23 -0.27 -0.29 3.06
N ILE A 24 -1.00 0.65 2.48
CA ILE A 24 -1.60 1.77 3.19
C ILE A 24 -3.10 1.73 2.96
N GLY A 25 -3.88 1.99 3.99
CA GLY A 25 -5.33 2.15 3.88
C GLY A 25 -5.88 2.85 5.10
N LEU A 26 -7.16 3.18 5.07
CA LEU A 26 -7.84 3.61 6.28
C LEU A 26 -7.94 2.45 7.28
N VAL A 27 -8.24 2.79 8.53
CA VAL A 27 -8.59 1.80 9.56
C VAL A 27 -9.64 0.83 9.00
N GLU A 28 -9.44 -0.47 9.22
CA GLU A 28 -10.33 -1.56 8.72
C GLU A 28 -10.35 -1.78 7.19
N ALA A 29 -9.58 -1.03 6.39
CA ALA A 29 -9.42 -1.27 4.95
C ALA A 29 -8.72 -2.60 4.61
N SER A 30 -8.30 -3.37 5.61
CA SER A 30 -7.83 -4.77 5.47
C SER A 30 -6.47 -4.95 4.80
N GLY A 31 -5.63 -3.91 4.90
CA GLY A 31 -4.21 -3.99 4.56
C GLY A 31 -3.48 -5.10 5.33
N ILE A 32 -3.87 -5.37 6.58
CA ILE A 32 -3.28 -6.44 7.40
C ILE A 32 -3.57 -7.83 6.81
N ASP A 33 -4.80 -8.07 6.33
CA ASP A 33 -5.16 -9.37 5.74
C ASP A 33 -4.47 -9.58 4.39
N LEU A 34 -4.29 -8.50 3.61
CA LEU A 34 -3.45 -8.54 2.42
C LEU A 34 -1.99 -8.86 2.77
N LEU A 35 -1.44 -8.21 3.80
CA LEU A 35 -0.07 -8.45 4.27
C LEU A 35 0.14 -9.93 4.66
N LYS A 36 -0.80 -10.53 5.40
CA LYS A 36 -0.74 -11.96 5.77
C LYS A 36 -0.69 -12.87 4.54
N ARG A 37 -1.42 -12.53 3.47
CA ARG A 37 -1.41 -13.31 2.21
C ARG A 37 -0.14 -13.13 1.39
N LEU A 38 0.47 -11.95 1.44
CA LEU A 38 1.70 -11.66 0.70
C LEU A 38 2.95 -12.20 1.40
N SER A 39 2.96 -12.20 2.74
CA SER A 39 4.12 -12.59 3.54
C SER A 39 4.33 -14.10 3.54
N SER A 40 5.59 -14.53 3.42
CA SER A 40 6.00 -15.92 3.66
C SER A 40 6.47 -16.15 5.10
N THR A 41 6.75 -15.08 5.84
CA THR A 41 7.05 -15.13 7.28
C THR A 41 5.83 -14.74 8.13
N PRO A 42 5.78 -15.14 9.41
CA PRO A 42 4.80 -14.61 10.34
C PRO A 42 4.81 -13.09 10.35
N VAL A 43 3.62 -12.48 10.29
CA VAL A 43 3.46 -11.03 10.39
C VAL A 43 3.82 -10.58 11.80
N LYS A 44 4.64 -9.54 11.92
CA LYS A 44 5.01 -8.94 13.19
C LYS A 44 4.27 -7.62 13.38
N GLU A 45 3.77 -7.39 14.58
CA GLU A 45 3.24 -6.10 15.00
C GLU A 45 4.35 -5.28 15.66
N LYS A 46 4.52 -4.05 15.22
CA LYS A 46 5.31 -3.01 15.89
C LYS A 46 4.31 -2.00 16.45
N ARG A 47 4.38 -1.80 17.75
CA ARG A 47 3.56 -0.84 18.48
C ARG A 47 4.46 0.20 19.12
N ASP A 48 4.10 1.46 18.96
CA ASP A 48 4.62 2.53 19.80
C ASP A 48 3.58 2.83 20.88
N ASP A 49 3.93 2.58 22.14
CA ASP A 49 3.00 2.71 23.27
C ASP A 49 2.55 4.16 23.52
N LYS A 50 3.34 5.14 23.08
CA LYS A 50 3.00 6.56 23.22
C LYS A 50 2.07 7.02 22.10
N ILE A 51 2.27 6.51 20.90
CA ILE A 51 1.57 6.97 19.69
C ILE A 51 0.32 6.11 19.41
N ARG A 52 0.21 4.91 20.02
CA ARG A 52 -0.91 3.96 19.87
C ARG A 52 -1.21 3.53 18.42
N VAL A 53 -0.30 3.82 17.49
CA VAL A 53 -0.36 3.36 16.09
C VAL A 53 0.19 1.94 16.00
N ARG A 54 -0.48 1.11 15.20
CA ARG A 54 -0.03 -0.25 14.89
C ARG A 54 0.57 -0.28 13.50
N VAL A 55 1.75 -0.87 13.40
CA VAL A 55 2.48 -1.07 12.16
C VAL A 55 2.73 -2.55 12.03
N TYR A 56 2.34 -3.13 10.90
CA TYR A 56 2.52 -4.55 10.66
C TYR A 56 3.60 -4.76 9.62
N THR A 57 4.46 -5.75 9.83
CA THR A 57 5.55 -6.05 8.92
C THR A 57 5.58 -7.53 8.56
N GLY A 58 6.04 -7.82 7.35
CA GLY A 58 6.19 -9.18 6.87
C GLY A 58 7.19 -9.21 5.73
N THR A 59 7.69 -10.40 5.40
CA THR A 59 8.71 -10.54 4.35
C THR A 59 8.34 -11.66 3.39
N LYS A 60 8.83 -11.57 2.16
CA LYS A 60 8.75 -12.64 1.17
C LYS A 60 10.04 -12.71 0.37
N SER A 61 10.67 -13.87 0.38
CA SER A 61 11.82 -14.14 -0.48
C SER A 61 11.39 -14.88 -1.74
N SER A 62 11.99 -14.51 -2.86
CA SER A 62 11.93 -15.22 -4.13
C SER A 62 13.35 -15.47 -4.65
N LEU A 63 13.49 -16.23 -5.73
CA LEU A 63 14.80 -16.56 -6.30
C LEU A 63 15.68 -15.34 -6.64
N LYS A 64 15.09 -14.18 -6.93
CA LYS A 64 15.82 -12.98 -7.38
C LYS A 64 15.53 -11.71 -6.57
N CYS A 65 14.52 -11.75 -5.71
CA CYS A 65 14.04 -10.57 -5.02
C CYS A 65 13.59 -10.94 -3.62
N ASP A 66 14.04 -10.17 -2.64
CA ASP A 66 13.53 -10.17 -1.29
C ASP A 66 12.61 -8.96 -1.13
N PHE A 67 11.41 -9.19 -0.61
CA PHE A 67 10.40 -8.17 -0.37
C PHE A 67 10.23 -7.95 1.11
N ASP A 68 10.32 -6.70 1.52
CA ASP A 68 9.95 -6.23 2.85
C ASP A 68 8.62 -5.49 2.73
N PHE A 69 7.62 -5.94 3.47
CA PHE A 69 6.31 -5.31 3.49
C PHE A 69 6.10 -4.57 4.80
N VAL A 70 5.52 -3.38 4.69
CA VAL A 70 4.99 -2.62 5.83
C VAL A 70 3.53 -2.32 5.57
N ALA A 71 2.65 -2.63 6.51
CA ALA A 71 1.25 -2.26 6.46
C ALA A 71 0.94 -1.26 7.57
N VAL A 72 0.33 -0.15 7.19
CA VAL A 72 -0.07 0.91 8.11
C VAL A 72 -1.51 1.35 7.83
N GLU A 73 -2.17 1.77 8.90
CA GLU A 73 -3.48 2.41 8.83
C GLU A 73 -3.29 3.92 9.00
N VAL A 74 -3.96 4.71 8.17
CA VAL A 74 -3.95 6.17 8.19
C VAL A 74 -5.37 6.72 8.38
N GLY A 75 -5.48 8.04 8.55
CA GLY A 75 -6.76 8.70 8.79
C GLY A 75 -7.21 8.62 10.25
N GLY A 76 -8.49 8.94 10.45
CA GLY A 76 -9.03 9.36 11.73
C GLY A 76 -8.46 10.73 12.12
N CYS A 77 -9.13 11.43 13.04
CA CYS A 77 -8.61 12.68 13.64
C CYS A 77 -7.41 12.40 14.55
N ALA A 78 -6.34 11.82 13.98
CA ALA A 78 -5.16 11.38 14.69
C ALA A 78 -4.31 12.59 15.10
N PRO A 79 -3.63 12.52 16.26
CA PRO A 79 -2.63 13.52 16.62
C PRO A 79 -1.52 13.63 15.55
N VAL A 80 -0.96 14.83 15.38
CA VAL A 80 0.18 15.11 14.47
C VAL A 80 1.35 14.12 14.64
N ALA A 81 1.62 13.68 15.87
CA ALA A 81 2.66 12.70 16.14
C ALA A 81 2.36 11.32 15.51
N CYS A 82 1.09 10.93 15.42
CA CYS A 82 0.66 9.72 14.73
C CYS A 82 0.90 9.84 13.23
N ASP A 83 0.54 10.96 12.62
CA ASP A 83 0.74 11.22 11.19
C ASP A 83 2.21 11.10 10.80
N LEU A 84 3.09 11.77 11.55
CA LEU A 84 4.54 11.72 11.33
C LEU A 84 5.11 10.32 11.54
N TYR A 85 4.69 9.63 12.61
CA TYR A 85 5.15 8.28 12.89
C TYR A 85 4.75 7.29 11.82
N THR A 86 3.49 7.35 11.35
CA THR A 86 2.96 6.48 10.31
C THR A 86 3.65 6.74 8.98
N ALA A 87 3.80 8.02 8.58
CA ALA A 87 4.52 8.42 7.37
C ALA A 87 5.97 7.93 7.37
N ALA A 88 6.65 7.99 8.51
CA ALA A 88 8.02 7.50 8.64
C ALA A 88 8.16 5.98 8.42
N GLN A 89 7.09 5.20 8.51
CA GLN A 89 7.17 3.76 8.25
C GLN A 89 7.20 3.42 6.76
N PHE A 90 6.60 4.27 5.91
CA PHE A 90 6.44 4.02 4.47
C PHE A 90 7.19 5.02 3.57
N GLY A 91 7.78 6.08 4.13
CA GLY A 91 8.39 7.17 3.36
C GLY A 91 9.53 6.76 2.41
N ASP A 92 10.20 5.66 2.72
CA ASP A 92 11.32 5.05 1.98
C ASP A 92 10.90 3.82 1.16
N ALA A 93 9.60 3.57 0.97
CA ALA A 93 9.14 2.41 0.20
C ALA A 93 9.40 2.57 -1.31
N ASP A 94 9.80 1.48 -1.95
CA ASP A 94 10.03 1.38 -3.41
C ASP A 94 8.72 1.25 -4.20
N GLY A 95 7.58 1.10 -3.52
CA GLY A 95 6.27 0.96 -4.14
C GLY A 95 5.13 0.88 -3.12
N PHE A 96 3.93 1.21 -3.58
CA PHE A 96 2.78 1.45 -2.72
C PHE A 96 1.56 0.66 -3.18
N ILE A 97 0.85 0.06 -2.22
CA ILE A 97 -0.47 -0.54 -2.40
C ILE A 97 -1.44 0.23 -1.51
N TRP A 98 -2.35 0.99 -2.12
CA TRP A 98 -3.42 1.69 -1.43
C TRP A 98 -4.68 0.82 -1.38
N VAL A 99 -5.14 0.44 -0.19
CA VAL A 99 -6.32 -0.41 -0.01
C VAL A 99 -7.52 0.44 0.34
N VAL A 100 -8.60 0.26 -0.43
CA VAL A 100 -9.86 1.00 -0.30
C VAL A 100 -10.98 0.02 0.02
N ASN A 101 -11.69 0.24 1.13
CA ASN A 101 -12.95 -0.45 1.39
C ASN A 101 -14.06 0.23 0.60
N SER A 102 -14.62 -0.43 -0.42
CA SER A 102 -15.69 0.16 -1.24
C SER A 102 -17.07 0.11 -0.62
N ALA A 103 -17.26 -0.67 0.46
CA ALA A 103 -18.54 -0.76 1.15
C ALA A 103 -18.84 0.49 1.99
N ASP A 104 -17.81 1.29 2.31
CA ASP A 104 -17.93 2.51 3.09
C ASP A 104 -17.76 3.74 2.20
N SER A 105 -18.89 4.26 1.70
CA SER A 105 -18.90 5.42 0.82
C SER A 105 -18.47 6.71 1.51
N GLU A 106 -18.65 6.82 2.83
CA GLU A 106 -18.25 8.00 3.60
C GLU A 106 -16.72 8.03 3.74
N ALA A 107 -16.11 6.87 3.97
CA ALA A 107 -14.66 6.72 4.05
C ALA A 107 -13.92 6.91 2.72
N LEU A 108 -14.60 6.88 1.56
CA LEU A 108 -13.95 7.09 0.24
C LEU A 108 -13.35 8.49 0.10
N ALA A 109 -14.03 9.53 0.62
CA ALA A 109 -13.55 10.90 0.55
C ALA A 109 -12.29 11.09 1.42
N GLU A 110 -12.33 10.56 2.64
CA GLU A 110 -11.18 10.55 3.55
C GLU A 110 -10.01 9.76 2.95
N SER A 111 -10.29 8.58 2.39
CA SER A 111 -9.28 7.73 1.75
C SER A 111 -8.57 8.46 0.60
N ARG A 112 -9.32 9.22 -0.20
CA ARG A 112 -8.73 10.04 -1.26
C ARG A 112 -7.80 11.10 -0.68
N ASN A 113 -8.26 11.84 0.33
CA ASN A 113 -7.47 12.89 0.97
C ASN A 113 -6.18 12.35 1.58
N GLU A 114 -6.27 11.22 2.31
CA GLU A 114 -5.09 10.58 2.89
C GLU A 114 -4.13 10.03 1.84
N MET A 115 -4.63 9.52 0.72
CA MET A 115 -3.78 9.11 -0.41
C MET A 115 -3.05 10.30 -1.02
N GLU A 116 -3.73 11.43 -1.18
CA GLU A 116 -3.11 12.66 -1.68
C GLU A 116 -2.04 13.17 -0.71
N ASN A 117 -2.33 13.19 0.60
CA ASN A 117 -1.38 13.58 1.65
C ASN A 117 -0.16 12.65 1.67
N ALA A 118 -0.33 11.34 1.50
CA ALA A 118 0.79 10.40 1.42
C ALA A 118 1.65 10.65 0.17
N ARG A 119 1.04 10.98 -0.97
CA ARG A 119 1.76 11.25 -2.23
C ARG A 119 2.50 12.57 -2.23
N LYS A 120 1.84 13.65 -1.81
CA LYS A 120 2.34 15.02 -1.97
C LYS A 120 2.92 15.60 -0.69
N GLY A 121 2.66 14.97 0.44
CA GLY A 121 2.87 15.55 1.76
C GLY A 121 1.73 16.48 2.15
N ARG A 122 1.80 17.00 3.37
CA ARG A 122 0.84 17.98 3.91
C ARG A 122 1.48 18.84 5.00
N SER A 123 0.94 20.03 5.20
CA SER A 123 1.21 20.81 6.40
C SER A 123 0.40 20.25 7.57
N LEU A 124 1.06 20.07 8.72
CA LEU A 124 0.44 19.62 9.98
C LEU A 124 0.23 20.80 10.95
N GLY A 125 0.46 22.03 10.49
CA GLY A 125 0.44 23.24 11.33
C GLY A 125 1.71 23.43 12.17
N GLN A 126 1.86 24.61 12.76
CA GLN A 126 2.99 24.97 13.63
C GLN A 126 4.39 24.78 13.00
N GLY A 127 4.48 24.89 11.67
CA GLY A 127 5.72 24.67 10.92
C GLY A 127 6.11 23.19 10.77
N LEU A 128 5.24 22.25 11.17
CA LEU A 128 5.44 20.83 10.95
C LEU A 128 4.88 20.43 9.59
N GLU A 129 5.64 19.58 8.90
CA GLU A 129 5.27 19.05 7.60
C GLU A 129 5.45 17.53 7.59
N GLN A 130 4.47 16.85 6.98
CA GLN A 130 4.63 15.47 6.57
C GLN A 130 5.18 15.47 5.14
N PRO A 131 6.37 14.92 4.89
CA PRO A 131 6.88 14.81 3.54
C PRO A 131 6.04 13.83 2.71
N GLY A 132 5.89 14.13 1.42
CA GLY A 132 5.38 13.17 0.44
C GLY A 132 6.40 12.07 0.15
N VAL A 133 5.94 10.95 -0.38
CA VAL A 133 6.81 9.87 -0.85
C VAL A 133 7.42 10.18 -2.22
N ASP A 134 8.34 9.34 -2.69
CA ASP A 134 8.90 9.43 -4.05
C ASP A 134 7.79 9.47 -5.11
N SER A 135 7.80 10.53 -5.93
CA SER A 135 6.80 10.76 -6.98
C SER A 135 6.85 9.73 -8.10
N GLU A 136 8.01 9.09 -8.31
CA GLU A 136 8.24 8.09 -9.35
C GLU A 136 7.96 6.66 -8.88
N ALA A 137 7.78 6.45 -7.57
CA ALA A 137 7.46 5.14 -7.04
C ALA A 137 6.10 4.64 -7.58
N PRO A 138 5.97 3.37 -7.97
CA PRO A 138 4.73 2.82 -8.50
C PRO A 138 3.65 2.69 -7.42
N TRP A 139 2.40 2.93 -7.83
CA TRP A 139 1.21 2.79 -6.98
C TRP A 139 0.22 1.80 -7.57
N LEU A 140 -0.34 0.95 -6.70
CA LEU A 140 -1.46 0.08 -6.99
C LEU A 140 -2.62 0.44 -6.05
N VAL A 141 -3.81 0.73 -6.59
CA VAL A 141 -5.03 0.87 -5.79
C VAL A 141 -5.78 -0.46 -5.81
N LEU A 142 -5.99 -1.05 -4.64
CA LEU A 142 -6.74 -2.28 -4.43
C LEU A 142 -8.07 -1.94 -3.78
N VAL A 143 -9.16 -2.32 -4.44
CA VAL A 143 -10.51 -2.15 -3.91
C VAL A 143 -10.94 -3.45 -3.25
N ASP A 144 -11.11 -3.43 -1.93
CA ASP A 144 -11.70 -4.51 -1.16
C ASP A 144 -13.22 -4.31 -1.08
N PHE A 145 -13.93 -5.31 -1.58
CA PHE A 145 -15.37 -5.27 -1.75
C PHE A 145 -16.16 -5.77 -0.54
N LYS A 146 -15.49 -6.38 0.47
CA LYS A 146 -15.99 -6.77 1.80
C LYS A 146 -17.34 -7.51 1.93
N GLN A 147 -18.08 -7.77 0.85
CA GLN A 147 -19.39 -8.42 0.80
C GLN A 147 -19.41 -9.63 -0.14
N ASN A 148 -20.57 -10.30 -0.23
CA ASN A 148 -20.86 -11.44 -1.13
C ASN A 148 -20.22 -11.27 -2.52
N PRO A 149 -19.83 -12.36 -3.21
CA PRO A 149 -19.18 -12.30 -4.51
C PRO A 149 -19.93 -11.33 -5.43
N LEU A 150 -19.30 -10.18 -5.70
CA LEU A 150 -19.90 -9.16 -6.53
C LEU A 150 -20.03 -9.72 -7.94
N SER A 151 -21.17 -9.42 -8.57
CA SER A 151 -21.24 -9.55 -10.03
C SER A 151 -20.16 -8.67 -10.65
N MET A 152 -19.62 -9.08 -11.80
CA MET A 152 -18.64 -8.27 -12.54
C MET A 152 -19.16 -6.85 -12.81
N ALA A 153 -20.46 -6.67 -12.99
CA ALA A 153 -21.09 -5.37 -13.17
C ALA A 153 -20.97 -4.49 -11.92
N GLU A 154 -21.24 -5.04 -10.73
CA GLU A 154 -21.15 -4.28 -9.48
C GLU A 154 -19.70 -4.00 -9.08
N ALA A 155 -18.79 -4.96 -9.27
CA ALA A 155 -17.36 -4.73 -9.09
C ALA A 155 -16.84 -3.63 -10.02
N THR A 156 -17.31 -3.60 -11.27
CA THR A 156 -16.95 -2.55 -12.23
C THR A 156 -17.54 -1.20 -11.83
N ARG A 157 -18.82 -1.13 -11.43
CA ARG A 157 -19.46 0.11 -10.95
C ARG A 157 -18.69 0.72 -9.78
N GLN A 158 -18.33 -0.09 -8.80
CA GLN A 158 -17.60 0.37 -7.63
C GLN A 158 -16.16 0.78 -7.97
N ALA A 159 -15.48 0.05 -8.87
CA ALA A 159 -14.18 0.47 -9.38
C ALA A 159 -14.24 1.81 -10.15
N GLU A 160 -15.33 2.07 -10.88
CA GLU A 160 -15.57 3.36 -11.55
C GLU A 160 -15.81 4.49 -10.53
N LEU A 161 -16.51 4.25 -9.42
CA LEU A 161 -16.66 5.25 -8.34
C LEU A 161 -15.30 5.65 -7.75
N VAL A 162 -14.41 4.67 -7.56
CA VAL A 162 -13.03 4.92 -7.13
C VAL A 162 -12.25 5.70 -8.20
N LYS A 163 -12.43 5.40 -9.50
CA LYS A 163 -11.79 6.15 -10.60
C LYS A 163 -12.28 7.58 -10.75
N ILE A 164 -13.59 7.81 -10.70
CA ILE A 164 -14.19 9.16 -10.81
C ILE A 164 -13.70 10.03 -9.67
N GLY A 165 -13.47 9.44 -8.49
CA GLY A 165 -12.82 10.16 -7.42
C GLY A 165 -11.32 10.40 -7.63
N LEU A 166 -10.62 9.46 -8.24
CA LEU A 166 -9.19 9.61 -8.50
C LEU A 166 -8.86 10.43 -9.77
N SER A 167 -9.83 10.71 -10.64
CA SER A 167 -9.60 11.40 -11.93
C SER A 167 -9.28 12.89 -11.84
N GLU A 168 -9.47 13.53 -10.68
CA GLU A 168 -8.94 14.88 -10.42
C GLU A 168 -7.43 14.86 -10.11
N LEU A 169 -6.84 13.68 -9.88
CA LEU A 169 -5.41 13.45 -9.68
C LEU A 169 -4.89 12.56 -10.81
N SER A 170 -4.76 13.15 -11.99
CA SER A 170 -4.14 12.59 -13.21
C SER A 170 -3.44 11.22 -13.07
N LEU A 171 -4.21 10.13 -13.12
CA LEU A 171 -3.72 8.75 -13.06
C LEU A 171 -3.70 8.14 -14.46
N GLN A 172 -2.70 8.50 -15.27
CA GLN A 172 -2.35 7.70 -16.43
C GLN A 172 -1.50 6.50 -15.97
N ARG A 173 -2.14 5.36 -15.69
CA ARG A 173 -1.78 4.01 -16.19
C ARG A 173 -2.40 2.88 -15.34
N ARG A 174 -3.36 2.18 -15.97
CA ARG A 174 -3.79 0.78 -15.75
C ARG A 174 -4.12 0.35 -14.30
N LEU A 175 -5.33 0.68 -13.85
CA LEU A 175 -6.06 -0.19 -12.92
C LEU A 175 -6.31 -1.54 -13.60
N LYS A 176 -5.78 -2.64 -13.04
CA LYS A 176 -6.19 -4.00 -13.37
C LYS A 176 -7.10 -4.51 -12.26
N VAL A 177 -8.38 -4.66 -12.58
CA VAL A 177 -9.33 -5.38 -11.71
C VAL A 177 -9.03 -6.87 -11.84
N TYR A 178 -8.59 -7.50 -10.75
CA TYR A 178 -8.42 -8.94 -10.69
C TYR A 178 -9.62 -9.55 -9.96
N GLY A 179 -10.59 -10.06 -10.73
CA GLY A 179 -11.61 -10.99 -10.24
C GLY A 179 -11.13 -12.43 -10.51
N LYS A 180 -11.17 -13.29 -9.50
CA LYS A 180 -10.95 -14.73 -9.68
C LYS A 180 -12.30 -15.44 -9.59
N LEU A 181 -12.61 -16.24 -10.62
CA LEU A 181 -13.69 -17.23 -10.67
C LEU A 181 -13.51 -18.30 -9.58
#